data_AF-A0A4Q2A376-F1
#
_entry.id   AF-A0A4Q2A376-F1
#
_cell.length_a   1.000
_cell.length_b   1.000
_cell.length_c   1.000
_cell.angle_alpha   90.00
_cell.angle_beta   90.00
_cell.angle_gamma   90.00
#
_symmetry.space_group_name_H-M   'P 1'
#
loop_
_entity.id
_entity.type
_entity.pdbx_description
1 polymer ?
#
loop_
_entity_poly.entity_id
_entity_poly.type
_entity_poly.pdbx_seq_one_letter_code
_entity_poly.pdbx_strand_id
1 'polypeptide(L)'
;MKNVLKFVDENPNSEHRDFMLGYASHIIADIQNNIKIWTPFRLENEENLRNGLGSTYHKESFDIDSVLFHREPTQRIFDLLKHGNAYGISDFAFQNEIEQLKEDVLTSWYKSREVLDVSTHRYVTLDTIDKFIEEESDYIKRLLIKP
;
A
#
# COMPACT_ATOMS: atom_id res chain seq x y z
N MET A 1 -4.20 10.95 10.49
CA MET A 1 -3.52 10.29 11.64
C MET A 1 -4.34 10.34 12.93
N LYS A 2 -4.74 11.50 13.45
CA LYS A 2 -5.48 11.60 14.75
C LYS A 2 -6.73 10.73 14.84
N ASN A 3 -7.54 10.68 13.77
CA ASN A 3 -8.75 9.84 13.72
C ASN A 3 -8.44 8.33 13.72
N VAL A 4 -7.35 7.91 13.06
CA VAL A 4 -6.91 6.51 13.03
C VAL A 4 -6.49 6.07 14.43
N LEU A 5 -5.70 6.89 15.13
CA LEU A 5 -5.26 6.58 16.49
C LEU A 5 -6.42 6.54 17.47
N LYS A 6 -7.36 7.50 17.34
CA LYS A 6 -8.58 7.52 18.14
C LYS A 6 -9.39 6.23 17.94
N PHE A 7 -9.58 5.80 16.69
CA PHE A 7 -10.31 4.56 16.37
C PHE A 7 -9.67 3.32 17.03
N VAL A 8 -8.33 3.22 16.99
CA VAL A 8 -7.60 2.11 17.65
C VAL A 8 -7.73 2.18 19.17
N ASP A 9 -7.59 3.39 19.76
CA ASP A 9 -7.66 3.62 21.20
C ASP A 9 -9.08 3.38 21.76
N GLU A 10 -10.14 3.60 20.98
CA GLU A 10 -11.53 3.36 21.36
C GLU A 10 -11.93 1.87 21.30
N ASN A 11 -11.14 1.02 20.63
CA ASN A 11 -11.46 -0.40 20.43
C ASN A 11 -10.35 -1.35 20.94
N PRO A 12 -9.86 -1.21 22.20
CA PRO A 12 -8.67 -1.95 22.66
C PRO A 12 -8.90 -3.47 22.83
N ASN A 13 -10.13 -3.90 23.11
CA ASN A 13 -10.47 -5.30 23.43
C ASN A 13 -11.40 -5.94 22.39
N SER A 14 -11.49 -5.38 21.19
CA SER A 14 -12.30 -5.98 20.13
C SER A 14 -11.76 -7.35 19.74
N GLU A 15 -12.65 -8.29 19.45
CA GLU A 15 -12.32 -9.59 18.84
C GLU A 15 -11.64 -9.44 17.46
N HIS A 16 -11.74 -8.27 16.84
CA HIS A 16 -11.13 -7.94 15.55
C HIS A 16 -9.91 -7.00 15.68
N ARG A 17 -9.25 -6.98 16.86
CA ARG A 17 -8.12 -6.08 17.13
C ARG A 17 -7.02 -6.17 16.08
N ASP A 18 -6.62 -7.38 15.70
CA ASP A 18 -5.54 -7.59 14.72
C ASP A 18 -5.90 -7.03 13.34
N PHE A 19 -7.15 -7.23 12.89
CA PHE A 19 -7.66 -6.65 11.65
C PHE A 19 -7.63 -5.12 11.71
N MET A 20 -8.09 -4.52 12.81
CA MET A 20 -8.08 -3.06 12.97
C MET A 20 -6.67 -2.48 13.03
N LEU A 21 -5.72 -3.17 13.67
CA LEU A 21 -4.32 -2.76 13.68
C LEU A 21 -3.71 -2.84 12.28
N GLY A 22 -4.01 -3.91 11.53
CA GLY A 22 -3.63 -4.04 10.13
C GLY A 22 -4.17 -2.89 9.28
N TYR A 23 -5.47 -2.61 9.37
CA TYR A 23 -6.12 -1.53 8.64
C TYR A 23 -5.57 -0.14 9.03
N ALA A 24 -5.37 0.11 10.33
CA ALA A 24 -4.77 1.33 10.81
C ALA A 24 -3.33 1.50 10.30
N SER A 25 -2.55 0.41 10.29
CA SER A 25 -1.17 0.43 9.79
C SER A 25 -1.11 0.79 8.31
N HIS A 26 -2.02 0.25 7.49
CA HIS A 26 -2.14 0.57 6.08
C HIS A 26 -2.47 2.06 5.86
N ILE A 27 -3.50 2.60 6.53
CA ILE A 27 -3.85 4.02 6.40
C ILE A 27 -2.68 4.93 6.80
N ILE A 28 -1.95 4.57 7.87
CA ILE A 28 -0.81 5.38 8.31
C ILE A 28 0.33 5.29 7.29
N ALA A 29 0.59 4.12 6.72
CA ALA A 29 1.58 3.96 5.65
C ALA A 29 1.24 4.84 4.43
N ASP A 30 -0.02 4.89 4.00
CA ASP A 30 -0.46 5.76 2.89
C ASP A 30 -0.26 7.25 3.22
N ILE A 31 -0.57 7.66 4.46
CA ILE A 31 -0.33 9.02 4.93
C ILE A 31 1.17 9.35 4.89
N GLN A 32 2.01 8.43 5.36
CA GLN A 32 3.46 8.63 5.38
C GLN A 32 4.04 8.65 3.96
N ASN A 33 3.56 7.78 3.07
CA ASN A 33 3.93 7.81 1.65
C ASN A 33 3.57 9.16 1.04
N ASN A 34 2.37 9.67 1.32
CA ASN A 34 1.95 10.97 0.84
C ASN A 34 2.86 12.12 1.34
N ILE A 35 3.24 12.09 2.61
CA ILE A 35 4.07 13.14 3.23
C ILE A 35 5.52 13.06 2.76
N LYS A 36 6.09 11.85 2.70
CA LYS A 36 7.54 11.64 2.54
C LYS A 36 7.97 11.34 1.11
N ILE A 37 7.06 10.83 0.28
CA ILE A 37 7.36 10.42 -1.10
C ILE A 37 6.57 11.28 -2.08
N TRP A 38 5.24 11.16 -2.08
CA TRP A 38 4.42 11.78 -3.14
C TRP A 38 4.44 13.31 -3.10
N THR A 39 4.24 13.93 -1.94
CA THR A 39 4.20 15.40 -1.85
C THR A 39 5.52 16.05 -2.23
N PRO A 40 6.69 15.62 -1.72
CA PRO A 40 7.98 16.14 -2.18
C PRO A 40 8.18 15.96 -3.69
N PHE A 41 7.96 14.75 -4.20
CA PHE A 41 8.06 14.47 -5.64
C PHE A 41 7.18 15.39 -6.47
N ARG A 42 5.91 15.57 -6.07
CA ARG A 42 4.93 16.41 -6.77
C ARG A 42 5.33 17.88 -6.79
N LEU A 43 5.85 18.39 -5.67
CA LEU A 43 6.28 19.79 -5.57
C LEU A 43 7.54 20.06 -6.39
N GLU A 44 8.48 19.12 -6.42
CA GLU A 44 9.72 19.23 -7.20
C GLU A 44 9.49 19.08 -8.72
N ASN A 45 8.40 18.42 -9.12
CA ASN A 45 8.14 18.06 -10.51
C ASN A 45 6.80 18.61 -11.04
N GLU A 46 6.25 19.69 -10.47
CA GLU A 46 4.91 20.18 -10.81
C GLU A 46 4.74 20.47 -12.31
N GLU A 47 5.73 21.08 -12.94
CA GLU A 47 5.71 21.37 -14.39
C GLU A 47 5.81 20.09 -15.23
N ASN A 48 6.69 19.17 -14.86
CA ASN A 48 6.90 17.90 -15.57
C ASN A 48 5.68 16.96 -15.46
N LEU A 49 4.96 17.00 -14.33
CA LEU A 49 3.73 16.25 -14.14
C LEU A 49 2.65 16.63 -15.15
N ARG A 50 2.56 17.92 -15.51
CA ARG A 50 1.64 18.41 -16.56
C ARG A 50 2.03 17.92 -17.96
N ASN A 51 3.28 17.50 -18.13
CA ASN A 51 3.86 17.04 -19.39
C ASN A 51 4.04 15.51 -19.46
N GLY A 52 3.31 14.75 -18.64
CA GLY A 52 3.24 13.28 -18.73
C GLY A 52 4.16 12.51 -17.78
N LEU A 53 4.94 13.18 -16.92
CA LEU A 53 5.76 12.51 -15.91
C LEU A 53 4.94 11.62 -14.96
N GLY A 54 3.65 11.93 -14.75
CA GLY A 54 2.76 11.10 -13.93
C GLY A 54 2.65 9.65 -14.42
N SER A 55 2.69 9.43 -15.73
CA SER A 55 2.66 8.08 -16.31
C SER A 55 3.96 7.31 -16.02
N THR A 56 5.12 7.98 -16.06
CA THR A 56 6.40 7.39 -15.69
C THR A 56 6.43 7.03 -14.20
N TYR A 57 6.04 7.95 -13.33
CA TYR A 57 5.98 7.70 -11.90
C TYR A 57 5.06 6.52 -11.56
N HIS A 58 3.88 6.46 -12.20
CA HIS A 58 2.94 5.35 -11.99
C HIS A 58 3.51 4.02 -12.46
N LYS A 59 4.17 4.01 -13.61
CA LYS A 59 4.87 2.81 -14.11
C LYS A 59 5.97 2.35 -13.16
N GLU A 60 6.86 3.25 -12.73
CA GLU A 60 7.93 2.90 -11.80
C GLU A 60 7.37 2.38 -10.46
N SER A 61 6.34 3.04 -9.93
CA SER A 61 5.63 2.58 -8.71
C SER A 61 5.13 1.15 -8.85
N PHE A 62 4.50 0.83 -9.97
CA PHE A 62 3.92 -0.48 -10.26
C PHE A 62 4.97 -1.56 -10.51
N ASP A 63 6.06 -1.20 -11.17
CA ASP A 63 7.19 -2.08 -11.39
C ASP A 63 7.88 -2.44 -10.05
N ILE A 64 8.04 -1.47 -9.14
CA ILE A 64 8.58 -1.70 -7.78
C ILE A 64 7.64 -2.57 -6.94
N ASP A 65 6.34 -2.29 -6.93
CA ASP A 65 5.33 -3.11 -6.23
C ASP A 65 5.39 -4.57 -6.68
N SER A 66 5.52 -4.79 -8.00
CA SER A 66 5.74 -6.13 -8.55
C SER A 66 7.02 -6.77 -8.06
N VAL A 67 8.14 -6.04 -7.98
CA VAL A 67 9.41 -6.60 -7.45
C VAL A 67 9.25 -6.98 -5.97
N LEU A 68 8.65 -6.12 -5.15
CA LEU A 68 8.42 -6.39 -3.73
C LEU A 68 7.52 -7.62 -3.53
N PHE A 69 6.47 -7.76 -4.33
CA PHE A 69 5.59 -8.93 -4.31
C PHE A 69 6.34 -10.26 -4.47
N HIS A 70 7.35 -10.29 -5.34
CA HIS A 70 8.14 -11.51 -5.59
C HIS A 70 9.21 -11.79 -4.53
N ARG A 71 9.53 -10.82 -3.66
CA ARG A 71 10.50 -11.01 -2.55
C ARG A 71 9.90 -11.73 -1.35
N GLU A 72 8.60 -11.57 -1.14
CA GLU A 72 7.91 -12.07 0.06
C GLU A 72 7.23 -13.44 -0.18
N PRO A 73 7.08 -14.29 0.85
CA PRO A 73 6.31 -15.53 0.76
C PRO A 73 4.79 -15.23 0.74
N THR A 74 4.28 -14.84 -0.43
CA THR A 74 2.92 -14.28 -0.62
C THR A 74 1.79 -15.31 -0.73
N GLN A 75 2.09 -16.61 -0.81
CA GLN A 75 1.06 -17.65 -1.00
C GLN A 75 -0.01 -17.63 0.10
N ARG A 76 0.40 -17.44 1.36
CA ARG A 76 -0.53 -17.34 2.49
C ARG A 76 -1.48 -16.15 2.35
N ILE A 77 -0.99 -15.02 1.84
CA ILE A 77 -1.80 -13.81 1.62
C ILE A 77 -2.83 -14.08 0.53
N PHE A 78 -2.43 -14.75 -0.55
CA PHE A 78 -3.34 -15.14 -1.63
C PHE A 78 -4.42 -16.12 -1.17
N ASP A 79 -4.04 -17.09 -0.34
CA ASP A 79 -5.00 -18.02 0.24
C ASP A 79 -6.00 -17.30 1.15
N LEU A 80 -5.55 -16.34 1.97
CA LEU A 80 -6.44 -15.52 2.79
C LEU A 80 -7.36 -14.64 1.92
N LEU A 81 -6.81 -13.99 0.89
CA LEU A 81 -7.57 -13.14 -0.02
C LEU A 81 -8.66 -13.93 -0.75
N LYS A 82 -8.35 -15.14 -1.23
CA LYS A 82 -9.31 -16.04 -1.89
C LYS A 82 -10.54 -16.34 -1.04
N HIS A 83 -10.35 -16.51 0.27
CA HIS A 83 -11.45 -16.81 1.21
C HIS A 83 -12.04 -15.56 1.86
N GLY A 84 -11.50 -14.38 1.60
CA GLY A 84 -12.04 -13.11 2.07
C GLY A 84 -13.32 -12.73 1.35
N ASN A 85 -14.27 -12.13 2.08
CA ASN A 85 -15.49 -11.58 1.50
C ASN A 85 -15.28 -10.11 1.12
N ALA A 86 -15.76 -9.69 -0.06
CA ALA A 86 -15.85 -8.28 -0.39
C ALA A 86 -16.96 -7.61 0.43
N TYR A 87 -16.67 -6.42 0.97
CA TYR A 87 -17.63 -5.59 1.69
C TYR A 87 -17.68 -4.20 1.09
N GLY A 88 -18.83 -3.82 0.54
CA GLY A 88 -19.07 -2.46 0.06
C GLY A 88 -19.46 -1.51 1.19
N ILE A 89 -19.22 -0.22 0.96
CA ILE A 89 -19.74 0.88 1.77
C ILE A 89 -20.67 1.68 0.86
N SER A 90 -21.96 1.74 1.20
CA SER A 90 -22.97 2.46 0.42
C SER A 90 -22.47 3.85 0.04
N ASP A 91 -22.64 4.22 -1.23
CA ASP A 91 -22.29 5.53 -1.79
C ASP A 91 -20.78 5.87 -1.84
N PHE A 92 -19.90 4.96 -1.40
CA PHE A 92 -18.45 5.18 -1.41
C PHE A 92 -17.67 4.10 -2.18
N ALA A 93 -17.99 2.83 -1.98
CA ALA A 93 -17.31 1.72 -2.62
C ALA A 93 -18.28 0.56 -2.82
N PHE A 94 -18.55 0.19 -4.07
CA PHE A 94 -19.54 -0.84 -4.36
C PHE A 94 -18.94 -2.23 -4.22
N GLN A 95 -19.69 -3.15 -3.62
CA GLN A 95 -19.19 -4.50 -3.32
C GLN A 95 -18.72 -5.25 -4.57
N ASN A 96 -19.41 -5.08 -5.71
CA ASN A 96 -19.04 -5.70 -6.97
C ASN A 96 -17.69 -5.19 -7.51
N GLU A 97 -17.35 -3.92 -7.28
CA GLU A 97 -16.05 -3.36 -7.67
C GLU A 97 -14.93 -3.94 -6.81
N ILE A 98 -15.20 -4.11 -5.51
CA ILE A 98 -14.24 -4.71 -4.57
C ILE A 98 -14.01 -6.19 -4.89
N GLU A 99 -15.08 -6.95 -5.22
CA GLU A 99 -14.93 -8.34 -5.65
C GLU A 99 -14.13 -8.44 -6.96
N GLN A 100 -14.37 -7.54 -7.92
CA GLN A 100 -13.58 -7.50 -9.16
C GLN A 100 -12.10 -7.20 -8.89
N LEU A 101 -11.80 -6.22 -8.03
CA LEU A 101 -10.42 -5.91 -7.63
C LEU A 101 -9.72 -7.12 -6.98
N LYS A 102 -10.44 -7.84 -6.12
CA LYS A 102 -9.94 -9.08 -5.52
C LYS A 102 -9.62 -10.13 -6.58
N GLU A 103 -10.51 -10.36 -7.55
CA GLU A 103 -10.28 -11.31 -8.65
C GLU A 103 -9.10 -10.88 -9.53
N ASP A 104 -8.95 -9.59 -9.82
CA ASP A 104 -7.84 -9.06 -10.62
C ASP A 104 -6.48 -9.28 -9.93
N VAL A 105 -6.41 -9.08 -8.61
CA VAL A 105 -5.22 -9.41 -7.79
C VAL A 105 -4.89 -10.90 -7.89
N LEU A 106 -5.89 -11.77 -7.71
CA LEU A 106 -5.70 -13.23 -7.68
C LEU A 106 -5.32 -13.81 -9.04
N THR A 107 -5.75 -13.18 -10.13
CA THR A 107 -5.67 -13.79 -11.47
C THR A 107 -4.76 -13.06 -12.45
N SER A 108 -4.55 -11.75 -12.29
CA SER A 108 -3.97 -10.90 -13.34
C SER A 108 -2.73 -10.13 -12.87
N TRP A 109 -2.81 -9.42 -11.75
CA TRP A 109 -1.80 -8.41 -11.41
C TRP A 109 -0.39 -8.98 -11.20
N TYR A 110 -0.30 -10.19 -10.63
CA TYR A 110 0.98 -10.78 -10.22
C TYR A 110 1.32 -12.13 -10.88
N LYS A 111 0.39 -12.74 -11.62
CA LYS A 111 0.46 -14.15 -12.04
C LYS A 111 1.42 -14.42 -13.22
N SER A 112 1.95 -13.39 -13.85
CA SER A 112 2.67 -13.51 -15.13
C SER A 112 3.88 -12.57 -15.27
N ARG A 113 4.37 -11.99 -14.18
CA ARG A 113 5.49 -11.05 -14.25
C ARG A 113 6.80 -11.76 -14.00
N GLU A 114 7.65 -11.77 -15.02
CA GLU A 114 9.08 -11.97 -14.79
C GLU A 114 9.59 -10.89 -13.84
N VAL A 115 10.63 -11.20 -13.07
CA VAL A 115 11.28 -10.21 -12.20
C VAL A 115 11.76 -9.05 -13.07
N LEU A 116 11.17 -7.88 -12.87
CA LEU A 116 11.45 -6.69 -13.66
C LEU A 116 12.82 -6.14 -13.26
N ASP A 117 13.63 -5.75 -14.26
CA ASP A 117 14.80 -4.92 -14.02
C ASP A 117 14.34 -3.48 -13.77
N VAL A 118 14.55 -3.03 -12.54
CA VAL A 118 14.18 -1.69 -12.06
C VAL A 118 15.39 -0.79 -11.85
N SER A 119 16.57 -1.21 -12.31
CA SER A 119 17.83 -0.46 -12.13
C SER A 119 17.86 0.90 -12.83
N THR A 120 17.01 1.11 -13.83
CA THR A 120 16.89 2.36 -14.58
C THR A 120 15.80 3.30 -14.04
N HIS A 121 15.09 2.91 -12.97
CA HIS A 121 14.08 3.79 -12.36
C HIS A 121 14.73 5.04 -11.78
N ARG A 122 14.06 6.17 -11.93
CA ARG A 122 14.60 7.47 -11.53
C ARG A 122 13.86 8.08 -10.34
N TYR A 123 12.55 7.87 -10.25
CA TYR A 123 11.68 8.57 -9.30
C TYR A 123 11.19 7.65 -8.19
N VAL A 124 10.89 6.40 -8.52
CA VAL A 124 10.53 5.36 -7.54
C VAL A 124 11.54 4.24 -7.63
N THR A 125 12.49 4.21 -6.69
CA THR A 125 13.58 3.23 -6.69
C THR A 125 13.44 2.25 -5.53
N LEU A 126 14.02 1.05 -5.68
CA LEU A 126 14.06 0.05 -4.61
C LEU A 126 14.67 0.62 -3.34
N ASP A 127 15.83 1.27 -3.44
CA ASP A 127 16.51 1.85 -2.27
C ASP A 127 15.62 2.83 -1.49
N THR A 128 14.87 3.68 -2.20
CA THR A 128 13.99 4.66 -1.57
C THR A 128 12.80 3.97 -0.88
N ILE A 129 12.23 2.95 -1.52
CA ILE A 129 11.07 2.23 -0.98
C ILE A 129 11.46 1.27 0.13
N ASP A 130 12.58 0.54 0.02
CA ASP A 130 13.10 -0.34 1.07
C ASP A 130 13.41 0.47 2.34
N LYS A 131 14.06 1.63 2.19
CA LYS A 131 14.29 2.56 3.30
C LYS A 131 12.98 3.06 3.93
N PHE A 132 12.01 3.42 3.09
CA PHE A 132 10.68 3.84 3.57
C PHE A 132 9.98 2.72 4.35
N ILE A 133 10.02 1.48 3.86
CA ILE A 133 9.43 0.32 4.54
C ILE A 133 10.10 0.10 5.90
N GLU A 134 11.42 0.15 5.97
CA GLU A 134 12.18 0.00 7.21
C GLU A 134 11.80 1.08 8.24
N GLU A 135 11.93 2.35 7.87
CA GLU A 135 11.69 3.48 8.77
C GLU A 135 10.23 3.58 9.21
N GLU A 136 9.28 3.42 8.27
CA GLU A 136 7.86 3.58 8.57
C GLU A 136 7.26 2.39 9.30
N SER A 137 7.72 1.16 9.03
CA SER A 137 7.23 -0.02 9.78
C SER A 137 7.55 0.12 11.27
N ASP A 138 8.77 0.55 11.62
CA ASP A 138 9.18 0.81 12.99
C ASP A 138 8.45 1.99 13.63
N TYR A 139 8.24 3.07 12.87
CA TYR A 139 7.45 4.21 13.32
C TYR A 139 5.99 3.81 13.61
N ILE A 140 5.34 3.10 12.69
CA ILE A 140 3.95 2.65 12.81
C ILE A 140 3.81 1.67 13.98
N LYS A 141 4.75 0.74 14.14
CA LYS A 141 4.75 -0.20 15.26
C LYS A 141 4.75 0.51 16.60
N ARG A 142 5.64 1.50 16.79
CA ARG A 142 5.69 2.33 18.01
C ARG A 142 4.41 3.13 18.23
N LEU A 143 3.75 3.54 17.15
CA LEU A 143 2.55 4.35 17.21
C LEU A 143 1.30 3.54 17.59
N LEU A 144 1.17 2.33 17.06
CA LEU A 144 -0.02 1.48 17.22
C LEU A 144 0.11 0.46 18.35
N ILE A 145 1.31 -0.07 18.57
CA ILE A 145 1.61 -1.06 19.60
C ILE A 145 2.36 -0.32 20.71
N LYS A 146 1.57 0.37 21.54
CA LYS A 146 2.07 1.01 22.76
C LYS A 146 2.57 -0.10 23.71
N PRO A 147 3.73 0.05 24.35
CA PRO A 147 4.21 -0.90 25.36
C PRO A 147 3.28 -0.96 26.58
#